data_AF-A0A388NPI3-F1
#
_entry.id   AF-A0A388NPI3-F1
#
_cell.length_a   1.000
_cell.length_b   1.000
_cell.length_c   1.000
_cell.angle_alpha   90.00
_cell.angle_beta   90.00
_cell.angle_gamma   90.00
#
_symmetry.space_group_name_H-M   'P 1'
#
loop_
_entity.id
_entity.type
_entity.pdbx_description
1 polymer ?
#
loop_
_entity_poly.entity_id
_entity_poly.type
_entity_poly.pdbx_seq_one_letter_code
_entity_poly.pdbx_strand_id
1 'polypeptide(L)'
;MSAPTQREDYCALNYSSGSTGEPKGILHAHKDLALTAQLWAVDVLGLRESDRTLATAKLFFTFGTGGNLVFPVVCWSQLCSDGCAAAGGG
;
A
#
# COMPACT_ATOMS: atom_id res chain seq x y z
N MET A 1 7.38 -0.53 21.99
CA MET A 1 6.43 -1.64 22.14
C MET A 1 5.30 -1.40 21.16
N SER A 2 5.09 -2.28 20.18
CA SER A 2 3.96 -2.18 19.25
C SER A 2 2.69 -2.67 19.94
N ALA A 3 1.56 -2.00 19.71
CA ALA A 3 0.27 -2.56 20.08
C ALA A 3 0.00 -3.81 19.21
N PRO A 4 -0.73 -4.82 19.72
CA PRO A 4 -1.22 -5.92 18.90
C PRO A 4 -2.33 -5.40 18.00
N THR A 5 -1.99 -5.06 16.75
CA THR A 5 -2.96 -4.57 15.76
C THR A 5 -3.45 -5.69 14.86
N GLN A 6 -4.71 -5.58 14.46
CA GLN A 6 -5.39 -6.47 13.52
C GLN A 6 -5.49 -5.81 12.14
N ARG A 7 -5.84 -6.61 11.14
CA ARG A 7 -5.96 -6.19 9.74
C ARG A 7 -7.00 -5.06 9.54
N GLU A 8 -8.05 -5.07 10.35
CA GLU A 8 -9.15 -4.11 10.30
C GLU A 8 -8.87 -2.82 11.07
N ASP A 9 -7.80 -2.79 11.88
CA ASP A 9 -7.43 -1.59 12.61
C ASP A 9 -6.93 -0.50 11.66
N TYR A 10 -7.24 0.75 12.01
CA TYR A 10 -6.88 1.91 11.21
C TYR A 10 -5.38 2.21 11.32
N CYS A 11 -4.73 2.39 10.18
CA CYS A 11 -3.29 2.61 10.09
C CYS A 11 -2.90 3.94 9.43
N ALA A 12 -3.83 4.58 8.71
CA ALA A 12 -3.57 5.86 8.05
C ALA A 12 -4.81 6.76 8.06
N LEU A 13 -4.57 8.07 8.12
CA LEU A 13 -5.57 9.12 8.04
C LEU A 13 -5.17 10.08 6.93
N ASN A 14 -5.95 10.15 5.86
CA ASN A 14 -5.75 11.10 4.77
C ASN A 14 -6.85 12.16 4.78
N TYR A 15 -6.47 13.42 4.53
CA TYR A 15 -7.45 14.50 4.44
C TYR A 15 -7.82 14.78 2.98
N SER A 16 -9.12 14.98 2.75
CA SER A 16 -9.66 15.49 1.49
C SER A 16 -10.21 16.90 1.71
N SER A 17 -10.16 17.75 0.68
CA SER A 17 -10.52 19.18 0.80
C SER A 17 -11.98 19.44 1.21
N GLY A 18 -12.90 18.51 0.89
CA GLY A 18 -14.32 18.67 1.19
C GLY A 18 -14.98 19.80 0.38
N SER A 19 -16.23 19.63 -0.04
CA SER A 19 -16.98 20.68 -0.76
C SER A 19 -17.49 21.80 0.17
N THR A 20 -17.58 21.54 1.47
CA THR A 20 -18.14 22.44 2.49
C THR A 20 -17.09 23.29 3.21
N GLY A 21 -15.84 23.29 2.73
CA GLY A 21 -14.73 24.09 3.26
C GLY A 21 -13.91 23.44 4.38
N GLU A 22 -14.51 22.52 5.14
CA GLU A 22 -13.77 21.76 6.17
C GLU A 22 -13.20 20.44 5.60
N PRO A 23 -11.88 20.20 5.77
CA PRO A 23 -11.26 18.96 5.32
C PRO A 23 -11.82 17.73 6.05
N LYS A 24 -12.18 16.70 5.29
CA LYS A 24 -12.69 15.44 5.84
C LYS A 24 -11.58 14.41 5.94
N GLY A 25 -11.43 13.84 7.13
CA GLY A 25 -10.49 12.76 7.42
C GLY A 25 -11.02 11.41 6.94
N ILE A 26 -10.24 10.72 6.13
CA ILE A 26 -10.50 9.39 5.59
C ILE A 26 -9.58 8.41 6.30
N LEU A 27 -10.18 7.51 7.07
CA LEU A 27 -9.47 6.45 7.77
C LEU A 27 -9.28 5.26 6.84
N HIS A 28 -8.06 4.72 6.81
CA HIS A 28 -7.70 3.51 6.08
C HIS A 28 -7.25 2.43 7.05
N ALA A 29 -7.78 1.21 6.87
CA ALA A 29 -7.36 0.05 7.62
C ALA A 29 -6.06 -0.56 7.05
N HIS A 30 -5.37 -1.37 7.85
CA HIS A 30 -4.14 -2.06 7.40
C HIS A 30 -4.37 -2.88 6.11
N LYS A 31 -5.52 -3.56 5.96
CA LYS A 31 -5.84 -4.30 4.72
C LYS A 31 -5.91 -3.43 3.48
N ASP A 32 -6.35 -2.18 3.59
CA ASP A 32 -6.66 -1.36 2.43
C ASP A 32 -5.37 -1.06 1.63
N LEU A 33 -4.24 -0.93 2.33
CA LEU A 33 -2.93 -0.76 1.70
C LEU A 33 -2.51 -1.99 0.89
N ALA A 34 -2.62 -3.18 1.47
CA ALA A 34 -2.29 -4.43 0.79
C ALA A 34 -3.22 -4.71 -0.40
N LEU A 35 -4.52 -4.45 -0.23
CA LEU A 35 -5.51 -4.61 -1.29
C LEU A 35 -5.26 -3.64 -2.45
N THR A 36 -4.94 -2.37 -2.14
CA THR A 36 -4.65 -1.38 -3.18
C THR A 36 -3.37 -1.76 -3.94
N ALA A 37 -2.34 -2.26 -3.26
CA ALA A 37 -1.13 -2.73 -3.93
C ALA A 37 -1.41 -3.90 -4.87
N GLN A 38 -2.16 -4.91 -4.43
CA GLN A 38 -2.49 -6.05 -5.29
C GLN A 38 -3.37 -5.62 -6.48
N LEU A 39 -4.54 -5.03 -6.17
CA LEU A 39 -5.55 -4.76 -7.19
C LEU A 39 -5.16 -3.64 -8.15
N TRP A 40 -4.34 -2.68 -7.71
CA TRP A 40 -3.94 -1.56 -8.55
C TRP A 40 -2.52 -1.72 -9.09
N ALA A 41 -1.53 -1.95 -8.24
CA ALA A 41 -0.14 -2.01 -8.70
C ALA A 41 0.13 -3.27 -9.52
N VAL A 42 -0.31 -4.44 -9.03
CA VAL A 42 -0.07 -5.70 -9.75
C VAL A 42 -1.09 -5.88 -10.87
N ASP A 43 -2.38 -5.89 -10.56
CA ASP A 43 -3.40 -6.33 -11.51
C ASP A 43 -3.67 -5.30 -12.62
N VAL A 44 -3.57 -3.99 -12.32
CA VAL A 44 -3.83 -2.91 -13.30
C VAL A 44 -2.55 -2.36 -13.91
N LEU A 45 -1.55 -2.00 -13.10
CA LEU A 45 -0.30 -1.43 -13.60
C LEU A 45 0.70 -2.49 -14.06
N GLY A 46 0.51 -3.77 -13.71
CA GLY A 46 1.42 -4.84 -14.08
C GLY A 46 2.80 -4.72 -13.41
N LEU A 47 2.86 -4.05 -12.25
CA LEU A 47 4.11 -3.74 -11.56
C LEU A 47 4.83 -5.02 -11.15
N ARG A 48 6.12 -5.09 -11.48
CA ARG A 48 7.00 -6.22 -11.18
C ARG A 48 8.03 -5.81 -10.14
N GLU A 49 8.64 -6.81 -9.53
CA GLU A 49 9.71 -6.61 -8.53
C GLU A 49 10.92 -5.84 -9.10
N SER A 50 11.22 -6.02 -10.38
CA SER A 50 12.31 -5.29 -11.05
C SER A 50 12.02 -3.81 -11.25
N ASP A 51 10.77 -3.38 -11.08
CA ASP A 51 10.34 -2.04 -11.43
C ASP A 51 10.64 -1.06 -10.31
N ARG A 52 11.04 0.15 -10.70
CA ARG A 52 11.30 1.25 -9.77
C ARG A 52 10.16 2.25 -9.89
N THR A 53 9.45 2.48 -8.80
CA THR A 53 8.36 3.46 -8.77
C THR A 53 8.89 4.86 -8.50
N LEU A 54 8.33 5.84 -9.21
CA LEU A 54 8.56 7.27 -8.95
C LEU A 54 7.25 8.03 -9.18
N ALA A 55 6.67 8.51 -8.09
CA ALA A 55 5.59 9.48 -8.09
C ALA A 55 6.16 10.86 -7.71
N THR A 56 5.85 11.86 -8.52
CA THR A 56 6.21 13.27 -8.24
C THR A 56 5.41 13.85 -7.08
N ALA A 57 4.30 13.20 -6.70
CA ALA A 57 3.47 13.58 -5.58
C ALA A 57 4.20 13.33 -4.25
N LYS A 58 4.03 14.26 -3.30
CA LYS A 58 4.56 14.13 -1.93
C LYS A 58 3.90 12.94 -1.22
N LEU A 59 4.63 12.32 -0.28
CA LEU A 59 4.20 11.11 0.43
C LEU A 59 2.91 11.24 1.25
N PHE A 60 2.46 12.46 1.57
CA PHE A 60 1.18 12.70 2.25
C PHE A 60 -0.02 12.75 1.31
N PHE A 61 0.19 12.68 0.01
CA PHE A 61 -0.88 12.43 -0.95
C PHE A 61 -0.99 10.93 -1.17
N THR A 62 -2.22 10.41 -1.16
CA THR A 62 -2.49 8.98 -1.37
C THR A 62 -1.83 8.39 -2.62
N PHE A 63 -1.76 9.15 -3.72
CA PHE A 63 -1.03 8.74 -4.93
C PHE A 63 0.48 8.63 -4.70
N GLY A 64 1.07 9.57 -3.96
CA GLY A 64 2.48 9.55 -3.58
C GLY A 64 2.78 8.43 -2.58
N THR A 65 1.94 8.24 -1.56
CA THR A 65 2.06 7.14 -0.59
C THR A 65 1.96 5.77 -1.29
N GLY A 66 0.98 5.61 -2.19
CA GLY A 66 0.78 4.39 -2.96
C GLY A 66 2.00 4.08 -3.81
N GLY A 67 2.34 4.99 -4.73
CA GLY A 67 3.40 4.79 -5.70
C GLY A 67 4.79 4.66 -5.09
N ASN A 68 5.16 5.51 -4.13
CA ASN A 68 6.55 5.57 -3.63
C ASN A 68 6.82 4.73 -2.38
N LEU A 69 5.80 4.22 -1.71
CA LEU A 69 5.97 3.48 -0.46
C LEU A 69 5.24 2.13 -0.48
N VAL A 70 3.93 2.13 -0.69
CA VAL A 70 3.10 0.93 -0.49
C VAL A 70 3.34 -0.10 -1.61
N PHE A 71 3.26 0.32 -2.86
CA PHE A 71 3.40 -0.58 -4.02
C PHE A 71 4.75 -1.28 -4.10
N PRO A 72 5.89 -0.57 -4.02
CA PRO A 72 7.19 -1.23 -4.05
C PRO A 72 7.34 -2.24 -2.90
N VAL A 73 7.01 -1.84 -1.66
CA VAL A 73 7.20 -2.70 -0.48
C VAL A 73 6.36 -3.97 -0.54
N VAL A 74 5.09 -3.86 -0.97
CA VAL A 74 4.21 -5.04 -1.05
C VAL A 74 4.61 -5.96 -2.21
N CYS A 75 4.97 -5.42 -3.38
CA CYS A 75 5.48 -6.24 -4.49
C CYS A 75 6.74 -7.02 -4.09
N TRP A 76 7.69 -6.38 -3.40
CA TRP A 76 8.87 -7.06 -2.86
C TRP A 76 8.51 -8.13 -1.83
N SER A 77 7.62 -7.81 -0.89
CA SER A 77 7.20 -8.76 0.16
C SER A 77 6.49 -9.99 -0.41
N GLN A 78 5.68 -9.83 -1.47
CA GLN A 78 4.96 -10.94 -2.09
C GLN A 78 5.92 -11.94 -2.76
N LEU A 79 7.01 -11.46 -3.35
CA LEU A 79 8.01 -12.35 -3.93
C LEU A 79 8.81 -13.11 -2.86
N CYS A 80 9.11 -12.49 -1.72
CA CYS A 80 9.69 -13.23 -0.60
C CYS A 80 8.77 -14.37 -0.12
N SER A 81 7.45 -14.16 -0.09
CA SER A 81 6.51 -15.24 0.25
C SER A 81 6.40 -16.30 -0.85
N ASP A 82 6.36 -15.90 -2.12
CA ASP A 82 6.21 -16.83 -3.25
C ASP A 82 7.51 -17.63 -3.49
N GLY A 83 8.67 -16.99 -3.32
CA GLY A 83 9.97 -17.63 -3.34
C GLY A 83 10.22 -18.56 -2.15
N CYS A 84 9.68 -18.23 -0.96
CA CYS A 84 9.72 -19.13 0.19
C CYS A 84 8.77 -20.33 0.00
N ALA A 85 7.60 -20.13 -0.62
CA ALA A 85 6.69 -21.20 -1.00
C ALA A 85 7.29 -22.16 -2.05
N ALA A 86 8.09 -21.64 -2.99
CA ALA A 86 8.80 -22.45 -3.99
C ALA A 86 9.98 -23.27 -3.42
N ALA A 87 10.55 -22.87 -2.27
CA ALA A 87 11.70 -23.52 -1.64
C ALA A 87 11.34 -24.64 -0.64
N GLY A 88 10.05 -24.82 -0.31
CA GLY A 88 9.57 -25.81 0.67
C GLY A 88 9.12 -27.17 0.09
N GLY A 89 9.29 -27.41 -1.20
CA GLY A 89 8.95 -28.67 -1.87
C GLY A 89 10.18 -29.49 -2.22
N GLY A 90 10.71 -30.25 -1.26
CA GLY A 90 11.82 -31.20 -1.43
C GLY A 90 11.76 -32.30 -0.39
#